data_AF-A0A672GR53-F1
#
_entry.id   AF-A0A672GR53-F1
#
_cell.length_a   1.000
_cell.length_b   1.000
_cell.length_c   1.000
_cell.angle_alpha   90.00
_cell.angle_beta   90.00
_cell.angle_gamma   90.00
#
_symmetry.space_group_name_H-M   'P 1'
#
loop_
_entity.id
_entity.type
_entity.pdbx_description
1 polymer ?
#
loop_
_entity_poly.entity_id
_entity_poly.type
_entity_poly.pdbx_seq_one_letter_code
_entity_poly.pdbx_strand_id
1 'polypeptide(L)'
;MAQLVECVPNFSEGRNQQVIDAIAAAISDTAGCSLLDVDPGASTNRTVYTFVGSPEAVVQGALNAAQRAFELIDMSRHKGEHPRTGALDVCPFVPVQNVTMDDCVRCAEDFGRRLADALHVPVYLYGEAARTERRRNLPTVRAGEYEALPEKLKQVEWAPDFGPAHFVPSWGATVTGARKFLIAYNVNLIGTKEQAHRIALDVREQGRGKDQPGLLKKVQGMGWYLDEANVAQVSTNILDFELTPLHAVYEEICRDAEELKLPVVGSQIVGLIPLKALLDTADFYIRRDGLFIIEEEHKVRLVVSKLGLDSLGPFNPKERIIEYMVDSQQDGQLASLSLRQFVNSVAARTPAPGGGSVSAAIAAMGAALAAMVGQMTYGKRQFQDLDAVMRKLIPPFHHAAQQLLHMVDADASAFNQYMAALKMPKSTPEELKRREAALQDGLKQAVGVPLTLAERISVLWAPLKEVVIHGNIGCKSDAQVAAKALEAAVFGAYYNVKINLKDVTDDAFRAAVSACGLTCTARATEDHRQV
;
A
#
# COMPACT_ATOMS: atom_id res chain seq x y z
N MET A 1 8.54 -14.28 -3.28
CA MET A 1 8.04 -13.33 -2.26
C MET A 1 6.64 -13.77 -1.84
N ALA A 2 6.20 -13.48 -0.61
CA ALA A 2 4.87 -13.87 -0.15
C ALA A 2 3.78 -13.12 -0.95
N GLN A 3 2.69 -13.83 -1.25
CA GLN A 3 1.48 -13.25 -1.84
C GLN A 3 0.60 -12.72 -0.71
N LEU A 4 0.18 -11.46 -0.79
CA LEU A 4 -0.64 -10.82 0.22
C LEU A 4 -1.87 -10.19 -0.41
N VAL A 5 -3.02 -10.59 0.11
CA VAL A 5 -4.35 -10.06 -0.21
C VAL A 5 -4.91 -9.42 1.05
N GLU A 6 -5.50 -8.24 0.91
CA GLU A 6 -6.33 -7.65 1.95
C GLU A 6 -7.78 -8.07 1.74
N CYS A 7 -8.44 -8.47 2.81
CA CYS A 7 -9.86 -8.75 2.85
C CYS A 7 -10.53 -7.83 3.87
N VAL A 8 -11.59 -7.14 3.44
CA VAL A 8 -12.22 -6.07 4.23
C VAL A 8 -13.72 -6.34 4.46
N PRO A 9 -14.13 -7.43 5.15
CA PRO A 9 -15.54 -7.75 5.31
C PRO A 9 -16.27 -6.72 6.18
N ASN A 10 -17.51 -6.45 5.80
CA ASN A 10 -18.36 -5.44 6.43
C ASN A 10 -19.57 -6.10 7.06
N PHE A 11 -19.54 -6.20 8.39
CA PHE A 11 -20.62 -6.82 9.14
C PHE A 11 -21.59 -5.79 9.70
N SER A 12 -22.87 -6.10 9.62
CA SER A 12 -23.98 -5.28 10.10
C SER A 12 -24.19 -5.47 11.61
N GLU A 13 -23.19 -5.06 12.39
CA GLU A 13 -23.20 -4.96 13.84
C GLU A 13 -22.14 -3.94 14.23
N GLY A 14 -22.45 -2.98 15.09
CA GLY A 14 -21.50 -1.95 15.55
C GLY A 14 -21.66 -1.57 17.01
N ARG A 15 -22.45 -2.32 17.78
CA ARG A 15 -22.85 -1.98 19.16
C ARG A 15 -22.56 -3.13 20.15
N ASN A 16 -22.80 -4.37 19.75
CA ASN A 16 -22.59 -5.52 20.62
C ASN A 16 -21.15 -6.03 20.53
N GLN A 17 -20.34 -5.68 21.55
CA GLN A 17 -18.94 -6.05 21.61
C GLN A 17 -18.71 -7.56 21.57
N GLN A 18 -19.60 -8.38 22.16
CA GLN A 18 -19.43 -9.83 22.17
C GLN A 18 -19.53 -10.43 20.76
N VAL A 19 -20.41 -9.86 19.92
CA VAL A 19 -20.56 -10.28 18.52
C VAL A 19 -19.33 -9.84 17.73
N ILE A 20 -18.86 -8.61 17.97
CA ILE A 20 -17.70 -8.06 17.28
C ILE A 20 -16.44 -8.89 17.57
N ASP A 21 -16.17 -9.15 18.85
CA ASP A 21 -15.02 -9.91 19.29
C ASP A 21 -15.08 -11.37 18.80
N ALA A 22 -16.27 -11.96 18.77
CA ALA A 22 -16.44 -13.33 18.27
C ALA A 22 -16.12 -13.46 16.77
N ILE A 23 -16.50 -12.46 15.96
CA ILE A 23 -16.17 -12.42 14.53
C ILE A 23 -14.67 -12.14 14.35
N ALA A 24 -14.09 -11.21 15.11
CA ALA A 24 -12.66 -10.92 15.09
C ALA A 24 -11.81 -12.16 15.45
N ALA A 25 -12.22 -12.92 16.47
CA ALA A 25 -11.56 -14.15 16.88
C ALA A 25 -11.61 -15.21 15.77
N ALA A 26 -12.75 -15.40 15.11
CA ALA A 26 -12.87 -16.34 13.99
C ALA A 26 -11.90 -16.03 12.83
N ILE A 27 -11.63 -14.75 12.57
CA ILE A 27 -10.62 -14.32 11.59
C ILE A 27 -9.21 -14.62 12.11
N SER A 28 -8.92 -14.22 13.35
CA SER A 28 -7.58 -14.28 13.95
C SER A 28 -7.11 -15.72 14.20
N ASP A 29 -8.03 -16.63 14.51
CA ASP A 29 -7.77 -18.05 14.70
C ASP A 29 -7.57 -18.81 13.37
N THR A 30 -7.82 -18.14 12.23
CA THR A 30 -7.61 -18.75 10.91
C THR A 30 -6.13 -18.73 10.55
N ALA A 31 -5.55 -19.92 10.38
CA ALA A 31 -4.15 -20.07 10.01
C ALA A 31 -3.81 -19.33 8.69
N GLY A 32 -2.77 -18.50 8.74
CA GLY A 32 -2.31 -17.71 7.59
C GLY A 32 -3.04 -16.37 7.39
N CYS A 33 -3.97 -16.02 8.28
CA CYS A 33 -4.55 -14.67 8.36
C CYS A 33 -3.89 -13.86 9.47
N SER A 34 -3.80 -12.55 9.26
CA SER A 34 -3.44 -11.57 10.29
C SER A 34 -4.50 -10.48 10.31
N LEU A 35 -5.28 -10.46 11.40
CA LEU A 35 -6.25 -9.39 11.65
C LEU A 35 -5.49 -8.10 11.95
N LEU A 36 -5.70 -7.09 11.12
CA LEU A 36 -5.01 -5.80 11.20
C LEU A 36 -5.82 -4.80 12.01
N ASP A 37 -7.10 -4.65 11.71
CA ASP A 37 -7.94 -3.62 12.33
C ASP A 37 -9.40 -4.07 12.42
N VAL A 38 -10.09 -3.56 13.43
CA VAL A 38 -11.53 -3.75 13.67
C VAL A 38 -12.10 -2.39 14.03
N ASP A 39 -12.91 -1.84 13.13
CA ASP A 39 -13.45 -0.47 13.24
C ASP A 39 -14.97 -0.50 13.41
N PRO A 40 -15.49 -0.53 14.66
CA PRO A 40 -16.92 -0.51 14.93
C PRO A 40 -17.48 0.93 14.97
N GLY A 41 -18.56 1.17 14.22
CA GLY A 41 -19.34 2.41 14.31
C GLY A 41 -20.71 2.18 14.94
N ALA A 42 -20.96 2.82 16.09
CA ALA A 42 -22.21 2.64 16.85
C ALA A 42 -23.43 3.26 16.14
N SER A 43 -23.27 4.45 15.56
CA SER A 43 -24.31 5.16 14.80
C SER A 43 -24.54 4.56 13.42
N THR A 44 -23.47 4.13 12.74
CA THR A 44 -23.57 3.38 11.48
C THR A 44 -24.08 1.96 11.69
N ASN A 45 -23.99 1.43 12.91
CA ASN A 45 -24.28 0.06 13.32
C ASN A 45 -23.64 -0.98 12.39
N ARG A 46 -22.36 -0.78 12.12
CA ARG A 46 -21.53 -1.59 11.22
C ARG A 46 -20.11 -1.66 11.77
N THR A 47 -19.48 -2.80 11.61
CA THR A 47 -18.06 -3.00 11.88
C THR A 47 -17.35 -3.40 10.60
N VAL A 48 -16.27 -2.70 10.31
CA VAL A 48 -15.34 -3.04 9.23
C VAL A 48 -14.19 -3.81 9.85
N TYR A 49 -13.93 -5.03 9.36
CA TYR A 49 -12.75 -5.80 9.76
C TYR A 49 -11.78 -5.75 8.61
N THR A 50 -10.49 -5.62 8.91
CA THR A 50 -9.43 -5.60 7.91
C THR A 50 -8.39 -6.63 8.30
N PHE A 51 -8.12 -7.56 7.40
CA PHE A 51 -7.11 -8.59 7.62
C PHE A 51 -6.39 -8.95 6.32
N VAL A 52 -5.18 -9.45 6.45
CA VAL A 52 -4.32 -9.84 5.33
C VAL A 52 -3.89 -11.29 5.42
N GLY A 53 -3.53 -11.87 4.28
CA GLY A 53 -3.01 -13.24 4.21
C GLY A 53 -2.78 -13.70 2.77
N SER A 54 -2.41 -14.97 2.60
CA SER A 54 -2.34 -15.59 1.28
C SER A 54 -3.75 -15.68 0.66
N PRO A 55 -3.87 -15.77 -0.68
CA PRO A 55 -5.18 -15.88 -1.36
C PRO A 55 -6.11 -16.93 -0.76
N GLU A 56 -5.61 -18.13 -0.45
CA GLU A 56 -6.40 -19.21 0.14
C GLU A 56 -6.76 -18.93 1.61
N ALA A 57 -5.81 -18.41 2.40
CA ALA A 57 -6.02 -18.13 3.81
C ALA A 57 -7.10 -17.06 3.99
N VAL A 58 -7.06 -15.97 3.21
CA VAL A 58 -8.04 -14.88 3.36
C VAL A 58 -9.46 -15.31 3.02
N VAL A 59 -9.63 -16.19 2.03
CA VAL A 59 -10.95 -16.77 1.71
C VAL A 59 -11.44 -17.62 2.88
N GLN A 60 -10.58 -18.43 3.48
CA GLN A 60 -10.96 -19.23 4.64
C GLN A 60 -11.32 -18.36 5.85
N GLY A 61 -10.56 -17.29 6.12
CA GLY A 61 -10.82 -16.36 7.20
C GLY A 61 -12.16 -15.64 7.02
N ALA A 62 -12.46 -15.20 5.80
CA ALA A 62 -13.74 -14.59 5.46
C ALA A 62 -14.92 -15.56 5.65
N LEU A 63 -14.76 -16.83 5.28
CA LEU A 63 -15.80 -17.87 5.47
C LEU A 63 -16.04 -18.16 6.96
N ASN A 64 -14.98 -18.31 7.75
CA ASN A 64 -15.08 -18.56 9.19
C ASN A 64 -15.79 -17.39 9.89
N ALA A 65 -15.44 -16.15 9.53
CA ALA A 65 -16.09 -14.94 10.02
C ALA A 65 -17.58 -14.92 9.67
N ALA A 66 -17.93 -15.24 8.42
CA ALA A 66 -19.31 -15.27 7.95
C ALA A 66 -20.15 -16.34 8.66
N GLN A 67 -19.60 -17.54 8.86
CA GLN A 67 -20.27 -18.60 9.62
C GLN A 67 -20.54 -18.16 11.06
N ARG A 68 -19.56 -17.51 11.71
CA ARG A 68 -19.74 -17.02 13.06
C ARG A 68 -20.78 -15.90 13.15
N ALA A 69 -20.78 -14.98 12.20
CA ALA A 69 -21.77 -13.93 12.11
C ALA A 69 -23.19 -14.48 11.86
N PHE A 70 -23.33 -15.57 11.11
CA PHE A 70 -24.62 -16.18 10.78
C PHE A 70 -25.35 -16.70 12.03
N GLU A 71 -24.60 -17.13 13.06
CA GLU A 71 -25.15 -17.56 14.35
C GLU A 71 -25.53 -16.39 15.27
N LEU A 72 -24.90 -15.24 15.08
CA LEU A 72 -24.90 -14.14 16.06
C LEU A 72 -25.70 -12.92 15.63
N ILE A 73 -25.85 -12.68 14.33
CA ILE A 73 -26.53 -11.50 13.78
C ILE A 73 -27.92 -11.89 13.26
N ASP A 74 -28.93 -11.11 13.65
CA ASP A 74 -30.30 -11.19 13.12
C ASP A 74 -30.67 -9.87 12.43
N MET A 75 -30.59 -9.86 11.10
CA MET A 75 -30.90 -8.69 10.27
C MET A 75 -32.34 -8.21 10.40
N SER A 76 -33.29 -9.05 10.84
CA SER A 76 -34.68 -8.63 11.03
C SER A 76 -34.84 -7.57 12.14
N ARG A 77 -33.83 -7.45 13.02
CA ARG A 77 -33.78 -6.48 14.12
C ARG A 77 -32.76 -5.37 13.87
N HIS A 78 -31.96 -5.47 12.81
CA HIS A 78 -30.87 -4.54 12.53
C HIS A 78 -31.36 -3.22 11.91
N LYS A 79 -30.90 -2.10 12.46
CA LYS A 79 -31.04 -0.75 11.90
C LYS A 79 -29.78 0.06 12.18
N GLY A 80 -29.32 0.85 11.20
CA GLY A 80 -28.17 1.74 11.31
C GLY A 80 -28.24 2.86 10.27
N GLU A 81 -27.48 3.94 10.48
CA GLU A 81 -27.43 5.08 9.53
C GLU A 81 -26.73 4.73 8.21
N HIS A 82 -25.88 3.69 8.21
CA HIS A 82 -25.19 3.25 7.02
C HIS A 82 -26.06 2.24 6.24
N PRO A 83 -26.23 2.40 4.92
CA PRO A 83 -27.07 1.48 4.17
C PRO A 83 -26.52 0.05 4.22
N ARG A 84 -27.39 -0.96 4.19
CA ARG A 84 -26.96 -2.37 4.34
C ARG A 84 -27.92 -3.35 3.67
N THR A 85 -27.40 -4.46 3.17
CA THR A 85 -28.21 -5.51 2.52
C THR A 85 -28.16 -6.86 3.23
N GLY A 86 -27.16 -7.10 4.09
CA GLY A 86 -27.10 -8.33 4.85
C GLY A 86 -26.19 -8.26 6.07
N ALA A 87 -26.17 -9.34 6.85
CA ALA A 87 -25.35 -9.47 8.05
C ALA A 87 -23.87 -9.33 7.71
N LEU A 88 -23.45 -9.92 6.58
CA LEU A 88 -22.23 -9.56 5.86
C LEU A 88 -22.64 -8.82 4.58
N ASP A 89 -22.58 -7.49 4.60
CA ASP A 89 -23.04 -6.63 3.50
C ASP A 89 -22.12 -6.73 2.28
N VAL A 90 -20.83 -6.44 2.46
CA VAL A 90 -19.83 -6.55 1.42
C VAL A 90 -18.51 -7.13 1.92
N CYS A 91 -17.96 -8.08 1.18
CA CYS A 91 -16.68 -8.75 1.44
C CYS A 91 -15.76 -8.64 0.20
N PRO A 92 -14.97 -7.56 0.08
CA PRO A 92 -14.03 -7.37 -1.01
C PRO A 92 -12.65 -7.95 -0.74
N PHE A 93 -11.99 -8.37 -1.81
CA PHE A 93 -10.58 -8.78 -1.86
C PHE A 93 -9.77 -7.76 -2.65
N VAL A 94 -8.64 -7.33 -2.10
CA VAL A 94 -7.81 -6.23 -2.63
C VAL A 94 -6.36 -6.71 -2.74
N PRO A 95 -5.69 -6.48 -3.89
CA PRO A 95 -4.29 -6.87 -4.05
C PRO A 95 -3.38 -5.96 -3.22
N VAL A 96 -2.48 -6.54 -2.41
CA VAL A 96 -1.51 -5.79 -1.61
C VAL A 96 -0.09 -6.04 -2.12
N GLN A 97 0.38 -7.28 -2.14
CA GLN A 97 1.76 -7.60 -2.47
C GLN A 97 1.87 -8.88 -3.31
N ASN A 98 2.53 -8.81 -4.47
CA ASN A 98 2.74 -9.95 -5.39
C ASN A 98 1.45 -10.70 -5.77
N VAL A 99 0.33 -9.99 -5.83
CA VAL A 99 -0.98 -10.50 -6.21
C VAL A 99 -1.57 -9.61 -7.30
N THR A 100 -2.17 -10.21 -8.31
CA THR A 100 -2.83 -9.50 -9.40
C THR A 100 -4.32 -9.27 -9.09
N MET A 101 -4.96 -8.36 -9.82
CA MET A 101 -6.42 -8.19 -9.72
C MET A 101 -7.16 -9.49 -10.06
N ASP A 102 -6.68 -10.26 -11.05
CA ASP A 102 -7.28 -11.52 -11.46
C ASP A 102 -7.24 -12.57 -10.34
N ASP A 103 -6.17 -12.60 -9.56
CA ASP A 103 -6.07 -13.48 -8.39
C ASP A 103 -7.12 -13.10 -7.33
N CYS A 104 -7.33 -11.80 -7.08
CA CYS A 104 -8.38 -11.32 -6.18
C CYS A 104 -9.79 -11.62 -6.71
N VAL A 105 -10.02 -11.55 -8.02
CA VAL A 105 -11.29 -11.97 -8.64
C VAL A 105 -11.55 -13.45 -8.36
N ARG A 106 -10.55 -14.31 -8.49
CA ARG A 106 -10.68 -15.74 -8.15
C ARG A 106 -10.99 -15.95 -6.67
N CYS A 107 -10.38 -15.17 -5.76
CA CYS A 107 -10.73 -15.21 -4.34
C CYS A 107 -12.21 -14.88 -4.10
N ALA A 108 -12.72 -13.83 -4.76
CA ALA A 108 -14.13 -13.43 -4.64
C ALA A 108 -15.08 -14.52 -5.17
N GLU A 109 -14.74 -15.15 -6.29
CA GLU A 109 -15.51 -16.26 -6.86
C GLU A 109 -15.51 -17.49 -5.93
N ASP A 110 -14.34 -17.87 -5.39
CA ASP A 110 -14.24 -19.02 -4.49
C ASP A 110 -14.99 -18.77 -3.18
N PHE A 111 -14.80 -17.60 -2.57
CA PHE A 111 -15.54 -17.17 -1.39
C PHE A 111 -17.05 -17.18 -1.64
N GLY A 112 -17.50 -16.55 -2.73
CA GLY A 112 -18.92 -16.44 -3.04
C GLY A 112 -19.60 -17.78 -3.23
N ARG A 113 -18.96 -18.71 -3.96
CA ARG A 113 -19.45 -20.08 -4.14
C ARG A 113 -19.52 -20.82 -2.80
N ARG A 114 -18.42 -20.86 -2.04
CA ARG A 114 -18.34 -21.63 -0.79
C ARG A 114 -19.26 -21.07 0.29
N LEU A 115 -19.43 -19.74 0.35
CA LEU A 115 -20.35 -19.09 1.28
C LEU A 115 -21.80 -19.48 0.97
N ALA A 116 -22.17 -19.40 -0.31
CA ALA A 116 -23.51 -19.75 -0.77
C ALA A 116 -23.83 -21.24 -0.50
N ASP A 117 -22.88 -22.14 -0.75
CA ASP A 117 -23.03 -23.57 -0.48
C ASP A 117 -23.15 -23.88 1.03
N ALA A 118 -22.40 -23.15 1.87
CA ALA A 118 -22.41 -23.36 3.32
C ALA A 118 -23.67 -22.81 3.99
N LEU A 119 -24.08 -21.58 3.64
CA LEU A 119 -25.14 -20.86 4.35
C LEU A 119 -26.48 -20.83 3.60
N HIS A 120 -26.52 -21.27 2.35
CA HIS A 120 -27.72 -21.25 1.49
C HIS A 120 -28.33 -19.84 1.32
N VAL A 121 -27.46 -18.83 1.19
CA VAL A 121 -27.83 -17.40 1.06
C VAL A 121 -27.55 -16.87 -0.36
N PRO A 122 -28.27 -15.84 -0.81
CA PRO A 122 -27.99 -15.20 -2.10
C PRO A 122 -26.71 -14.37 -2.05
N VAL A 123 -25.80 -14.62 -2.98
CA VAL A 123 -24.51 -13.92 -3.10
C VAL A 123 -24.38 -13.27 -4.48
N TYR A 124 -23.97 -12.00 -4.50
CA TYR A 124 -23.73 -11.22 -5.73
C TYR A 124 -22.25 -10.89 -5.90
N LEU A 125 -21.77 -10.95 -7.14
CA LEU A 125 -20.44 -10.48 -7.50
C LEU A 125 -20.47 -9.00 -7.90
N TYR A 126 -19.53 -8.21 -7.37
CA TYR A 126 -19.39 -6.78 -7.69
C TYR A 126 -17.95 -6.39 -8.06
N GLY A 127 -17.77 -5.12 -8.45
CA GLY A 127 -16.46 -4.57 -8.77
C GLY A 127 -15.86 -5.26 -10.00
N GLU A 128 -14.58 -5.59 -9.92
CA GLU A 128 -13.87 -6.29 -11.01
C GLU A 128 -14.31 -7.76 -11.18
N ALA A 129 -15.03 -8.32 -10.20
CA ALA A 129 -15.60 -9.67 -10.29
C ALA A 129 -17.03 -9.69 -10.87
N ALA A 130 -17.65 -8.51 -11.10
CA ALA A 130 -19.03 -8.43 -11.57
C ALA A 130 -19.20 -9.04 -12.96
N ARG A 131 -20.17 -9.96 -13.11
CA ARG A 131 -20.51 -10.57 -14.42
C ARG A 131 -21.28 -9.66 -15.36
N THR A 132 -21.86 -8.59 -14.82
CA THR A 132 -22.63 -7.62 -15.59
C THR A 132 -22.24 -6.21 -15.17
N GLU A 133 -22.26 -5.28 -16.13
CA GLU A 133 -21.86 -3.89 -15.89
C GLU A 133 -22.71 -3.21 -14.81
N ARG A 134 -24.00 -3.55 -14.73
CA ARG A 134 -24.93 -3.05 -13.69
C ARG A 134 -24.48 -3.42 -12.27
N ARG A 135 -23.77 -4.54 -12.09
CA ARG A 135 -23.32 -5.03 -10.77
C ARG A 135 -21.92 -4.54 -10.39
N ARG A 136 -21.18 -3.88 -11.28
CA ARG A 136 -19.86 -3.30 -10.93
C ARG A 136 -19.95 -2.32 -9.76
N ASN A 137 -20.99 -1.50 -9.74
CA ASN A 137 -21.17 -0.46 -8.73
C ASN A 137 -21.96 -0.98 -7.51
N LEU A 138 -21.30 -1.04 -6.34
CA LEU A 138 -21.88 -1.57 -5.10
C LEU A 138 -23.20 -0.88 -4.69
N PRO A 139 -23.30 0.47 -4.65
CA PRO A 139 -24.58 1.17 -4.46
C PRO A 139 -25.74 0.70 -5.36
N THR A 140 -25.45 0.26 -6.59
CA THR A 140 -26.49 -0.26 -7.49
C THR A 140 -26.99 -1.62 -7.01
N VAL A 141 -26.07 -2.49 -6.58
CA VAL A 141 -26.40 -3.80 -5.99
C VAL A 141 -27.14 -3.62 -4.66
N ARG A 142 -26.80 -2.59 -3.88
CA ARG A 142 -27.42 -2.25 -2.60
C ARG A 142 -28.71 -1.43 -2.68
N ALA A 143 -29.18 -1.10 -3.88
CA ALA A 143 -30.38 -0.29 -4.05
C ALA A 143 -31.59 -0.93 -3.34
N GLY A 144 -32.23 -0.16 -2.46
CA GLY A 144 -33.36 -0.60 -1.64
C GLY A 144 -33.00 -1.41 -0.39
N GLU A 145 -31.70 -1.61 -0.12
CA GLU A 145 -31.19 -2.20 1.11
C GLU A 145 -31.76 -3.61 1.44
N TYR A 146 -31.79 -3.98 2.71
CA TYR A 146 -32.35 -5.24 3.21
C TYR A 146 -33.83 -5.38 2.86
N GLU A 147 -34.61 -4.31 3.00
CA GLU A 147 -36.06 -4.31 2.83
C GLU A 147 -36.52 -4.60 1.40
N ALA A 148 -35.69 -4.30 0.38
CA ALA A 148 -36.01 -4.59 -1.01
C ALA A 148 -35.73 -6.04 -1.43
N LEU A 149 -34.96 -6.82 -0.66
CA LEU A 149 -34.55 -8.17 -1.04
C LEU A 149 -35.72 -9.14 -1.31
N PRO A 150 -36.81 -9.18 -0.51
CA PRO A 150 -37.92 -10.09 -0.76
C PRO A 150 -38.55 -9.93 -2.16
N GLU A 151 -38.59 -8.71 -2.69
CA GLU A 151 -39.10 -8.44 -4.04
C GLU A 151 -38.02 -8.53 -5.11
N LYS A 152 -36.79 -8.05 -4.82
CA LYS A 152 -35.65 -8.15 -5.76
C LYS A 152 -35.35 -9.59 -6.14
N LEU A 153 -35.30 -10.50 -5.17
CA LEU A 153 -34.93 -11.90 -5.42
C LEU A 153 -35.94 -12.66 -6.31
N LYS A 154 -37.17 -12.15 -6.46
CA LYS A 154 -38.18 -12.72 -7.38
C LYS A 154 -37.93 -12.33 -8.85
N GLN A 155 -37.13 -11.30 -9.10
CA GLN A 155 -36.90 -10.76 -10.44
C GLN A 155 -35.72 -11.49 -11.10
N VAL A 156 -35.92 -11.97 -12.32
CA VAL A 156 -34.90 -12.72 -13.09
C VAL A 156 -33.62 -11.90 -13.28
N GLU A 157 -33.75 -10.58 -13.47
CA GLU A 157 -32.61 -9.65 -13.61
C GLU A 157 -31.73 -9.55 -12.34
N TRP A 158 -32.28 -9.91 -11.18
CA TRP A 158 -31.61 -9.93 -9.88
C TRP A 158 -31.35 -11.35 -9.39
N ALA A 159 -31.34 -12.35 -10.28
CA ALA A 159 -30.87 -13.69 -9.90
C ALA A 159 -29.44 -13.59 -9.34
N PRO A 160 -29.16 -14.15 -8.14
CA PRO A 160 -27.84 -14.08 -7.53
C PRO A 160 -26.80 -14.82 -8.38
N ASP A 161 -25.54 -14.41 -8.28
CA ASP A 161 -24.44 -15.05 -9.01
C ASP A 161 -24.11 -16.43 -8.42
N PHE A 162 -24.28 -16.57 -7.10
CA PHE A 162 -24.18 -17.83 -6.35
C PHE A 162 -25.31 -17.95 -5.33
N GLY A 163 -25.68 -19.20 -5.02
CA GLY A 163 -26.71 -19.51 -4.04
C GLY A 163 -28.14 -19.40 -4.56
N PRO A 164 -29.13 -19.80 -3.74
CA PRO A 164 -30.53 -19.75 -4.14
C PRO A 164 -31.06 -18.32 -4.15
N ALA A 165 -32.02 -18.03 -5.02
CA ALA A 165 -32.83 -16.80 -4.99
C ALA A 165 -33.88 -16.86 -3.86
N HIS A 166 -33.45 -17.21 -2.64
CA HIS A 166 -34.29 -17.37 -1.46
C HIS A 166 -33.93 -16.29 -0.44
N PHE A 167 -34.95 -15.64 0.13
CA PHE A 167 -34.75 -14.62 1.15
C PHE A 167 -34.58 -15.28 2.53
N VAL A 168 -33.43 -15.05 3.16
CA VAL A 168 -33.12 -15.52 4.51
C VAL A 168 -33.24 -14.35 5.50
N PRO A 169 -34.30 -14.25 6.33
CA PRO A 169 -34.57 -13.05 7.13
C PRO A 169 -33.44 -12.66 8.10
N SER A 170 -32.78 -13.63 8.74
CA SER A 170 -31.67 -13.35 9.66
C SER A 170 -30.42 -12.83 8.96
N TRP A 171 -30.25 -13.08 7.66
CA TRP A 171 -29.01 -12.80 6.93
C TRP A 171 -29.14 -11.69 5.88
N GLY A 172 -30.22 -11.65 5.10
CA GLY A 172 -30.31 -10.82 3.91
C GLY A 172 -29.51 -11.40 2.73
N ALA A 173 -28.70 -10.56 2.08
CA ALA A 173 -27.84 -10.96 0.95
C ALA A 173 -26.40 -10.47 1.15
N THR A 174 -25.43 -11.20 0.60
CA THR A 174 -24.01 -10.81 0.67
C THR A 174 -23.50 -10.41 -0.71
N VAL A 175 -22.67 -9.36 -0.74
CA VAL A 175 -21.95 -8.93 -1.94
C VAL A 175 -20.46 -9.25 -1.77
N THR A 176 -19.83 -9.87 -2.76
CA THR A 176 -18.38 -10.12 -2.74
C THR A 176 -17.76 -9.73 -4.07
N GLY A 177 -16.47 -9.38 -4.07
CA GLY A 177 -15.83 -8.93 -5.29
C GLY A 177 -14.37 -8.59 -5.11
N ALA A 178 -13.74 -8.15 -6.19
CA ALA A 178 -12.39 -7.63 -6.17
C ALA A 178 -12.40 -6.15 -6.56
N ARG A 179 -11.53 -5.36 -5.95
CA ARG A 179 -11.39 -3.94 -6.26
C ARG A 179 -9.99 -3.44 -5.94
N LYS A 180 -9.66 -2.26 -6.47
CA LYS A 180 -8.52 -1.48 -5.97
C LYS A 180 -8.70 -1.10 -4.50
N PHE A 181 -7.60 -0.72 -3.87
CA PHE A 181 -7.62 -0.15 -2.53
C PHE A 181 -8.54 1.07 -2.50
N LEU A 182 -9.42 1.11 -1.50
CA LEU A 182 -10.42 2.15 -1.32
C LEU A 182 -10.15 2.82 0.00
N ILE A 183 -10.07 4.14 0.00
CA ILE A 183 -9.89 4.93 1.21
C ILE A 183 -11.25 5.46 1.64
N ALA A 184 -11.74 4.99 2.79
CA ALA A 184 -12.93 5.54 3.43
C ALA A 184 -12.53 6.79 4.21
N TYR A 185 -12.93 7.96 3.71
CA TYR A 185 -12.47 9.25 4.17
C TYR A 185 -13.65 10.17 4.49
N ASN A 186 -13.75 10.57 5.75
CA ASN A 186 -14.82 11.41 6.25
C ASN A 186 -14.27 12.79 6.62
N VAL A 187 -14.86 13.86 6.08
CA VAL A 187 -14.48 15.24 6.43
C VAL A 187 -15.53 15.83 7.37
N ASN A 188 -15.07 16.39 8.48
CA ASN A 188 -15.93 16.86 9.57
C ASN A 188 -16.35 18.31 9.35
N LEU A 189 -17.64 18.59 9.56
CA LEU A 189 -18.25 19.90 9.40
C LEU A 189 -19.05 20.27 10.65
N ILE A 190 -18.92 21.52 11.12
CA ILE A 190 -19.93 22.07 12.04
C ILE A 190 -21.09 22.58 11.18
N GLY A 191 -22.13 21.75 11.06
CA GLY A 191 -23.30 22.04 10.25
C GLY A 191 -24.37 20.96 10.40
N THR A 192 -25.32 20.92 9.48
CA THR A 192 -26.38 19.90 9.48
C THR A 192 -26.08 18.75 8.52
N LYS A 193 -26.78 17.62 8.71
CA LYS A 193 -26.73 16.47 7.80
C LYS A 193 -27.06 16.86 6.36
N GLU A 194 -28.04 17.75 6.16
CA GLU A 194 -28.48 18.21 4.84
C GLU A 194 -27.41 19.02 4.13
N GLN A 195 -26.69 19.87 4.86
CA GLN A 195 -25.59 20.68 4.33
C GLN A 195 -24.39 19.80 3.97
N ALA A 196 -24.00 18.88 4.85
CA ALA A 196 -22.95 17.91 4.55
C ALA A 196 -23.34 17.03 3.35
N HIS A 197 -24.61 16.62 3.26
CA HIS A 197 -25.08 15.82 2.13
C HIS A 197 -25.03 16.61 0.83
N ARG A 198 -25.41 17.90 0.86
CA ARG A 198 -25.28 18.78 -0.30
C ARG A 198 -23.84 18.84 -0.82
N ILE A 199 -22.86 19.04 0.06
CA ILE A 199 -21.43 19.05 -0.34
C ILE A 199 -21.03 17.69 -0.91
N ALA A 200 -21.45 16.59 -0.28
CA ALA A 200 -21.18 15.25 -0.79
C ALA A 200 -21.72 15.03 -2.22
N LEU A 201 -22.90 15.60 -2.54
CA LEU A 201 -23.49 15.54 -3.88
C LEU A 201 -22.65 16.30 -4.92
N ASP A 202 -22.01 17.39 -4.53
CA ASP A 202 -21.23 18.25 -5.45
C ASP A 202 -19.84 17.63 -5.72
N VAL A 203 -19.27 16.97 -4.71
CA VAL A 203 -17.95 16.33 -4.80
C VAL A 203 -17.98 14.95 -5.48
N ARG A 204 -18.97 14.11 -5.18
CA ARG A 204 -19.00 12.71 -5.67
C ARG A 204 -19.26 12.61 -7.19
N GLU A 205 -18.68 11.60 -7.84
CA GLU A 205 -18.76 11.43 -9.30
C GLU A 205 -20.19 11.36 -9.84
N GLN A 206 -21.09 10.67 -9.13
CA GLN A 206 -22.51 10.54 -9.51
C GLN A 206 -23.25 11.88 -9.47
N GLY A 207 -22.77 12.84 -8.69
CA GLY A 207 -23.40 14.12 -8.56
C GLY A 207 -24.78 14.08 -7.90
N ARG A 208 -25.64 15.01 -8.35
CA ARG A 208 -27.05 15.15 -7.93
C ARG A 208 -28.02 14.31 -8.75
N GLY A 209 -27.55 13.69 -9.83
CA GLY A 209 -28.36 12.90 -10.76
C GLY A 209 -27.60 12.61 -12.05
N LYS A 210 -28.22 11.85 -12.97
CA LYS A 210 -27.55 11.41 -14.21
C LYS A 210 -27.04 12.56 -15.08
N ASP A 211 -27.74 13.70 -15.08
CA ASP A 211 -27.43 14.84 -15.94
C ASP A 211 -26.58 15.92 -15.25
N GLN A 212 -26.25 15.72 -13.96
CA GLN A 212 -25.49 16.68 -13.14
C GLN A 212 -24.45 15.91 -12.32
N PRO A 213 -23.38 15.40 -12.96
CA PRO A 213 -22.28 14.74 -12.26
C PRO A 213 -21.55 15.73 -11.35
N GLY A 214 -20.95 15.22 -10.28
CA GLY A 214 -20.12 16.02 -9.40
C GLY A 214 -18.71 16.19 -9.97
N LEU A 215 -17.86 16.84 -9.19
CA LEU A 215 -16.54 17.28 -9.64
C LEU A 215 -15.52 16.14 -9.72
N LEU A 216 -15.43 15.32 -8.68
CA LEU A 216 -14.35 14.36 -8.53
C LEU A 216 -14.70 12.99 -9.12
N LYS A 217 -13.81 12.46 -9.96
CA LYS A 217 -13.93 11.12 -10.54
C LYS A 217 -13.54 10.06 -9.51
N LYS A 218 -14.13 8.88 -9.59
CA LYS A 218 -13.83 7.76 -8.69
C LYS A 218 -13.99 8.13 -7.20
N VAL A 219 -14.87 9.08 -6.90
CA VAL A 219 -15.29 9.41 -5.54
C VAL A 219 -16.78 9.12 -5.41
N GLN A 220 -17.13 8.35 -4.39
CA GLN A 220 -18.51 8.19 -3.95
C GLN A 220 -18.68 8.88 -2.61
N GLY A 221 -19.86 9.37 -2.29
CA GLY A 221 -20.06 10.01 -1.01
C GLY A 221 -21.50 10.32 -0.67
N MET A 222 -21.72 10.58 0.61
CA MET A 222 -22.97 11.02 1.20
C MET A 222 -22.70 11.82 2.48
N GLY A 223 -23.63 12.71 2.83
CA GLY A 223 -23.63 13.35 4.14
C GLY A 223 -24.39 12.55 5.19
N TRP A 224 -23.85 12.47 6.40
CA TRP A 224 -24.51 11.94 7.59
C TRP A 224 -24.18 12.79 8.82
N TYR A 225 -24.74 12.39 9.96
CA TYR A 225 -24.48 13.02 11.26
C TYR A 225 -23.99 11.95 12.24
N LEU A 226 -22.94 12.28 13.01
CA LEU A 226 -22.45 11.44 14.10
C LEU A 226 -23.01 11.98 15.42
N ASP A 227 -23.93 11.24 16.03
CA ASP A 227 -24.56 11.62 17.29
C ASP A 227 -23.56 11.64 18.45
N GLU A 228 -22.62 10.69 18.47
CA GLU A 228 -21.60 10.53 19.50
C GLU A 228 -20.57 11.68 19.54
N ALA A 229 -20.34 12.31 18.39
CA ALA A 229 -19.39 13.43 18.25
C ALA A 229 -20.10 14.77 18.00
N ASN A 230 -21.43 14.77 17.90
CA ASN A 230 -22.27 15.94 17.63
C ASN A 230 -21.76 16.75 16.41
N VAL A 231 -21.44 16.05 15.32
CA VAL A 231 -20.80 16.64 14.11
C VAL A 231 -21.41 16.06 12.84
N ALA A 232 -21.55 16.90 11.81
CA ALA A 232 -21.92 16.43 10.48
C ALA A 232 -20.66 15.99 9.72
N GLN A 233 -20.79 15.00 8.84
CA GLN A 233 -19.66 14.55 8.03
C GLN A 233 -20.04 14.43 6.55
N VAL A 234 -19.11 14.85 5.70
CA VAL A 234 -19.07 14.44 4.30
C VAL A 234 -18.31 13.12 4.26
N SER A 235 -19.06 12.01 4.22
CA SER A 235 -18.45 10.68 4.11
C SER A 235 -18.18 10.36 2.66
N THR A 236 -16.93 10.01 2.35
CA THR A 236 -16.50 9.68 1.00
C THR A 236 -15.76 8.35 0.94
N ASN A 237 -15.90 7.67 -0.19
CA ASN A 237 -15.08 6.55 -0.60
C ASN A 237 -14.26 6.97 -1.82
N ILE A 238 -12.94 7.04 -1.64
CA ILE A 238 -11.99 7.28 -2.73
C ILE A 238 -11.69 5.91 -3.36
N LEU A 239 -12.28 5.64 -4.52
CA LEU A 239 -12.20 4.34 -5.20
C LEU A 239 -10.85 4.13 -5.91
N ASP A 240 -10.16 5.22 -6.24
CA ASP A 240 -8.84 5.21 -6.85
C ASP A 240 -8.07 6.47 -6.45
N PHE A 241 -7.24 6.34 -5.42
CA PHE A 241 -6.48 7.47 -4.86
C PHE A 241 -5.36 7.97 -5.79
N GLU A 242 -4.99 7.20 -6.81
CA GLU A 242 -4.02 7.64 -7.82
C GLU A 242 -4.66 8.58 -8.84
N LEU A 243 -5.95 8.36 -9.15
CA LEU A 243 -6.71 9.25 -10.02
C LEU A 243 -7.22 10.47 -9.27
N THR A 244 -7.75 10.29 -8.06
CA THR A 244 -8.24 11.39 -7.22
C THR A 244 -7.56 11.30 -5.85
N PRO A 245 -6.47 12.06 -5.66
CA PRO A 245 -5.70 12.04 -4.42
C PRO A 245 -6.50 12.48 -3.20
N LEU A 246 -6.09 12.00 -2.03
CA LEU A 246 -6.72 12.31 -0.75
C LEU A 246 -6.85 13.82 -0.49
N HIS A 247 -5.79 14.59 -0.73
CA HIS A 247 -5.82 16.05 -0.57
C HIS A 247 -6.83 16.73 -1.52
N ALA A 248 -7.03 16.22 -2.73
CA ALA A 248 -7.98 16.83 -3.67
C ALA A 248 -9.42 16.72 -3.14
N VAL A 249 -9.76 15.58 -2.52
CA VAL A 249 -11.06 15.41 -1.86
C VAL A 249 -11.24 16.38 -0.69
N TYR A 250 -10.23 16.48 0.17
CA TYR A 250 -10.28 17.39 1.32
C TYR A 250 -10.38 18.86 0.90
N GLU A 251 -9.52 19.31 -0.02
CA GLU A 251 -9.47 20.71 -0.45
C GLU A 251 -10.74 21.13 -1.20
N GLU A 252 -11.34 20.27 -2.01
CA GLU A 252 -12.63 20.58 -2.65
C GLU A 252 -13.78 20.62 -1.65
N ILE A 253 -13.82 19.71 -0.65
CA ILE A 253 -14.81 19.79 0.42
C ILE A 253 -14.63 21.08 1.23
N CYS A 254 -13.39 21.48 1.53
CA CYS A 254 -13.09 22.76 2.17
C CYS A 254 -13.60 23.94 1.34
N ARG A 255 -13.38 23.94 0.03
CA ARG A 255 -13.87 25.00 -0.86
C ARG A 255 -15.40 25.09 -0.86
N ASP A 256 -16.09 23.96 -1.04
CA ASP A 256 -17.56 23.92 -1.03
C ASP A 256 -18.14 24.33 0.33
N ALA A 257 -17.48 23.95 1.43
CA ALA A 257 -17.87 24.37 2.78
C ALA A 257 -17.67 25.88 2.99
N GLU A 258 -16.56 26.46 2.50
CA GLU A 258 -16.30 27.90 2.54
C GLU A 258 -17.36 28.70 1.77
N GLU A 259 -17.79 28.22 0.59
CA GLU A 259 -18.88 28.83 -0.18
C GLU A 259 -20.20 28.87 0.60
N LEU A 260 -20.45 27.86 1.44
CA LEU A 260 -21.60 27.76 2.34
C LEU A 260 -21.38 28.40 3.72
N LYS A 261 -20.17 28.95 3.98
CA LYS A 261 -19.75 29.52 5.27
C LYS A 261 -19.84 28.51 6.43
N LEU A 262 -19.49 27.26 6.16
CA LEU A 262 -19.44 26.17 7.12
C LEU A 262 -17.98 25.88 7.50
N PRO A 263 -17.64 25.77 8.79
CA PRO A 263 -16.27 25.45 9.18
C PRO A 263 -16.01 23.95 9.05
N VAL A 264 -14.90 23.61 8.38
CA VAL A 264 -14.32 22.27 8.36
C VAL A 264 -13.47 22.09 9.61
N VAL A 265 -13.65 20.98 10.32
CA VAL A 265 -13.01 20.69 11.62
C VAL A 265 -12.24 19.37 11.57
N GLY A 266 -11.39 19.24 10.57
CA GLY A 266 -10.55 18.06 10.34
C GLY A 266 -11.29 16.94 9.64
N SER A 267 -10.73 15.73 9.73
CA SER A 267 -11.22 14.56 9.03
C SER A 267 -10.84 13.27 9.73
N GLN A 268 -11.31 12.14 9.21
CA GLN A 268 -11.05 10.81 9.73
C GLN A 268 -10.88 9.82 8.58
N ILE A 269 -9.89 8.95 8.71
CA ILE A 269 -9.78 7.72 7.91
C ILE A 269 -10.47 6.60 8.69
N VAL A 270 -11.36 5.88 8.02
CA VAL A 270 -12.01 4.67 8.55
C VAL A 270 -11.25 3.45 8.02
N GLY A 271 -10.79 2.59 8.93
CA GLY A 271 -9.89 1.48 8.61
C GLY A 271 -8.47 1.93 8.23
N LEU A 272 -7.89 1.25 7.22
CA LEU A 272 -6.49 1.43 6.82
C LEU A 272 -6.31 2.38 5.63
N ILE A 273 -5.09 2.90 5.47
CA ILE A 273 -4.68 3.75 4.35
C ILE A 273 -3.33 3.29 3.77
N PRO A 274 -3.13 3.35 2.43
CA PRO A 274 -1.82 3.10 1.83
C PRO A 274 -0.87 4.27 2.11
N LEU A 275 0.38 3.96 2.45
CA LEU A 275 1.43 4.94 2.69
C LEU A 275 1.56 5.92 1.51
N LYS A 276 1.48 5.40 0.29
CA LYS A 276 1.55 6.22 -0.94
C LYS A 276 0.50 7.34 -0.95
N ALA A 277 -0.73 7.10 -0.51
CA ALA A 277 -1.77 8.12 -0.49
C ALA A 277 -1.44 9.29 0.47
N LEU A 278 -0.80 8.99 1.60
CA LEU A 278 -0.28 9.98 2.54
C LEU A 278 0.93 10.71 1.94
N LEU A 279 1.89 10.01 1.35
CA LEU A 279 3.09 10.63 0.79
C LEU A 279 2.78 11.54 -0.41
N ASP A 280 1.89 11.12 -1.32
CA ASP A 280 1.42 11.94 -2.44
C ASP A 280 0.75 13.23 -1.93
N THR A 281 0.03 13.13 -0.81
CA THR A 281 -0.60 14.27 -0.13
C THR A 281 0.40 15.17 0.58
N ALA A 282 1.42 14.59 1.22
CA ALA A 282 2.51 15.36 1.81
C ALA A 282 3.24 16.17 0.73
N ASP A 283 3.56 15.56 -0.41
CA ASP A 283 4.25 16.21 -1.53
C ASP A 283 3.41 17.32 -2.18
N PHE A 284 2.08 17.21 -2.14
CA PHE A 284 1.18 18.31 -2.51
C PHE A 284 1.35 19.51 -1.57
N TYR A 285 1.21 19.31 -0.26
CA TYR A 285 1.31 20.40 0.72
C TYR A 285 2.73 20.97 0.81
N ILE A 286 3.77 20.15 0.67
CA ILE A 286 5.17 20.60 0.63
C ILE A 286 5.38 21.57 -0.55
N ARG A 287 4.85 21.25 -1.73
CA ARG A 287 4.95 22.11 -2.92
C ARG A 287 4.10 23.38 -2.78
N ARG A 288 2.84 23.24 -2.36
CA ARG A 288 1.89 24.35 -2.23
C ARG A 288 2.39 25.40 -1.23
N ASP A 289 2.92 24.94 -0.10
CA ASP A 289 3.29 25.80 1.02
C ASP A 289 4.81 26.13 1.04
N GLY A 290 5.58 25.69 0.04
CA GLY A 290 7.02 25.99 -0.08
C GLY A 290 7.89 25.36 1.02
N LEU A 291 7.49 24.22 1.56
CA LEU A 291 8.15 23.55 2.68
C LEU A 291 9.36 22.72 2.20
N PHE A 292 10.15 22.24 3.15
CA PHE A 292 11.19 21.26 2.89
C PHE A 292 11.17 20.21 3.99
N ILE A 293 10.56 19.07 3.67
CA ILE A 293 10.39 17.93 4.56
C ILE A 293 10.81 16.70 3.77
N ILE A 294 11.84 16.01 4.26
CA ILE A 294 12.40 14.83 3.60
C ILE A 294 11.97 13.56 4.33
N GLU A 295 12.17 13.52 5.65
CA GLU A 295 11.88 12.36 6.47
C GLU A 295 10.41 11.93 6.34
N GLU A 296 10.21 10.64 6.06
CA GLU A 296 8.89 10.05 5.81
C GLU A 296 7.94 10.26 7.00
N GLU A 297 8.43 10.06 8.23
CA GLU A 297 7.65 10.27 9.45
C GLU A 297 7.14 11.71 9.56
N HIS A 298 7.96 12.70 9.16
CA HIS A 298 7.56 14.10 9.16
C HIS A 298 6.57 14.41 8.03
N LYS A 299 6.67 13.74 6.88
CA LYS A 299 5.67 13.83 5.81
C LYS A 299 4.31 13.32 6.28
N VAL A 300 4.27 12.16 6.92
CA VAL A 300 3.04 11.62 7.52
C VAL A 300 2.48 12.58 8.56
N ARG A 301 3.33 13.10 9.47
CA ARG A 301 2.93 14.07 10.50
C ARG A 301 2.37 15.37 9.91
N LEU A 302 2.95 15.87 8.81
CA LEU A 302 2.42 17.02 8.08
C LEU A 302 0.99 16.75 7.61
N VAL A 303 0.75 15.60 6.99
CA VAL A 303 -0.57 15.25 6.44
C VAL A 303 -1.61 15.09 7.54
N VAL A 304 -1.26 14.41 8.63
CA VAL A 304 -2.12 14.28 9.82
C VAL A 304 -2.56 15.67 10.29
N SER A 305 -1.62 16.60 10.41
CA SER A 305 -1.90 17.97 10.82
C SER A 305 -2.71 18.76 9.79
N LYS A 306 -2.41 18.66 8.49
CA LYS A 306 -3.07 19.43 7.42
C LYS A 306 -4.51 19.01 7.19
N LEU A 307 -4.79 17.72 7.25
CA LEU A 307 -6.12 17.17 7.08
C LEU A 307 -6.88 17.04 8.40
N GLY A 308 -6.21 17.22 9.54
CA GLY A 308 -6.78 16.99 10.87
C GLY A 308 -7.26 15.56 11.04
N LEU A 309 -6.45 14.57 10.64
CA LEU A 309 -6.80 13.14 10.67
C LEU A 309 -7.03 12.62 12.10
N ASP A 310 -6.58 13.36 13.10
CA ASP A 310 -6.66 13.08 14.53
C ASP A 310 -7.86 13.77 15.23
N SER A 311 -8.77 14.37 14.45
CA SER A 311 -9.85 15.21 14.96
C SER A 311 -10.91 14.49 15.82
N LEU A 312 -11.20 13.22 15.52
CA LEU A 312 -12.17 12.39 16.28
C LEU A 312 -11.49 11.36 17.20
N GLY A 313 -10.17 11.24 17.13
CA GLY A 313 -9.37 10.28 17.87
C GLY A 313 -7.94 10.25 17.34
N PRO A 314 -6.95 9.76 18.10
CA PRO A 314 -5.56 9.79 17.68
C PRO A 314 -5.33 8.98 16.41
N PHE A 315 -4.64 9.57 15.43
CA PHE A 315 -4.15 8.84 14.26
C PHE A 315 -2.79 8.21 14.59
N ASN A 316 -2.75 6.90 14.84
CA ASN A 316 -1.49 6.17 15.03
C ASN A 316 -1.03 5.58 13.69
N PRO A 317 0.02 6.11 13.04
CA PRO A 317 0.44 5.66 11.71
C PRO A 317 0.80 4.18 11.65
N LYS A 318 1.36 3.62 12.74
CA LYS A 318 1.78 2.21 12.80
C LYS A 318 0.61 1.23 12.81
N GLU A 319 -0.59 1.69 13.14
CA GLU A 319 -1.83 0.90 13.23
C GLU A 319 -2.85 1.26 12.15
N ARG A 320 -2.49 2.19 11.25
CA ARG A 320 -3.39 2.71 10.21
C ARG A 320 -2.79 2.60 8.81
N ILE A 321 -1.47 2.57 8.68
CA ILE A 321 -0.79 2.45 7.40
C ILE A 321 -0.52 0.97 7.12
N ILE A 322 -1.11 0.44 6.05
CA ILE A 322 -1.05 -0.99 5.73
C ILE A 322 0.39 -1.48 5.54
N GLU A 323 1.24 -0.72 4.85
CA GLU A 323 2.64 -1.09 4.62
C GLU A 323 3.41 -1.19 5.94
N TYR A 324 3.20 -0.27 6.89
CA TYR A 324 3.86 -0.35 8.21
C TYR A 324 3.41 -1.56 9.02
N MET A 325 2.14 -1.93 8.92
CA MET A 325 1.60 -3.11 9.61
C MET A 325 2.15 -4.41 9.00
N VAL A 326 2.28 -4.47 7.69
CA VAL A 326 2.82 -5.64 6.97
C VAL A 326 4.33 -5.76 7.13
N ASP A 327 5.08 -4.67 7.06
CA ASP A 327 6.54 -4.69 7.20
C ASP A 327 6.98 -5.08 8.62
N SER A 328 6.16 -4.75 9.64
CA SER A 328 6.40 -5.23 11.01
C SER A 328 6.37 -6.75 11.15
N GLN A 329 5.81 -7.46 10.17
CA GLN A 329 5.79 -8.93 10.12
C GLN A 329 6.96 -9.54 9.33
N GLN A 330 7.83 -8.72 8.73
CA GLN A 330 8.99 -9.16 7.95
C GLN A 330 10.27 -9.26 8.79
N ASP A 331 10.15 -9.66 10.06
CA ASP A 331 11.27 -9.99 10.94
C ASP A 331 12.13 -11.10 10.29
N GLY A 332 13.31 -10.74 9.78
CA GLY A 332 14.23 -11.67 9.11
C GLY A 332 15.02 -11.10 7.92
N GLN A 333 14.73 -9.87 7.48
CA GLN A 333 15.55 -9.17 6.48
C GLN A 333 16.94 -8.83 7.02
N LEU A 334 17.92 -8.78 6.12
CA LEU A 334 19.30 -8.38 6.44
C LEU A 334 19.39 -6.91 6.82
N ALA A 335 18.61 -6.04 6.17
CA ALA A 335 18.62 -4.60 6.45
C ALA A 335 18.08 -4.25 7.86
N SER A 336 17.29 -5.11 8.49
CA SER A 336 16.76 -4.90 9.84
C SER A 336 17.68 -5.44 10.95
N LEU A 337 18.75 -6.16 10.60
CA LEU A 337 19.74 -6.62 11.57
C LEU A 337 20.51 -5.45 12.19
N SER A 338 20.93 -5.58 13.45
CA SER A 338 21.94 -4.67 13.98
C SER A 338 23.22 -4.75 13.14
N LEU A 339 23.96 -3.65 13.03
CA LEU A 339 25.22 -3.61 12.27
C LEU A 339 26.18 -4.75 12.68
N ARG A 340 26.23 -5.07 13.98
CA ARG A 340 27.03 -6.19 14.51
C ARG A 340 26.56 -7.54 13.96
N GLN A 341 25.26 -7.78 13.94
CA GLN A 341 24.69 -9.02 13.40
C GLN A 341 24.91 -9.11 11.88
N PHE A 342 24.71 -8.02 11.14
CA PHE A 342 24.97 -7.98 9.70
C PHE A 342 26.43 -8.34 9.39
N VAL A 343 27.40 -7.69 10.04
CA VAL A 343 28.83 -7.99 9.84
C VAL A 343 29.16 -9.45 10.20
N ASN A 344 28.63 -9.96 11.31
CA ASN A 344 28.83 -11.36 11.70
C ASN A 344 28.21 -12.33 10.69
N SER A 345 27.06 -11.99 10.10
CA SER A 345 26.39 -12.81 9.08
C SER A 345 27.19 -12.87 7.78
N VAL A 346 27.81 -11.76 7.36
CA VAL A 346 28.71 -11.72 6.19
C VAL A 346 29.97 -12.56 6.43
N ALA A 347 30.47 -12.60 7.66
CA ALA A 347 31.64 -13.41 8.04
C ALA A 347 31.32 -14.90 8.27
N ALA A 348 30.04 -15.28 8.29
CA ALA A 348 29.62 -16.64 8.58
C ALA A 348 29.96 -17.60 7.43
N ARG A 349 29.98 -18.90 7.73
CA ARG A 349 30.16 -19.96 6.71
C ARG A 349 28.84 -20.23 5.97
N THR A 350 28.29 -19.20 5.36
CA THR A 350 27.08 -19.25 4.53
C THR A 350 27.36 -18.63 3.17
N PRO A 351 26.63 -19.03 2.11
CA PRO A 351 26.86 -18.49 0.77
C PRO A 351 26.23 -17.09 0.56
N ALA A 352 25.33 -16.65 1.44
CA ALA A 352 24.75 -15.31 1.51
C ALA A 352 24.54 -14.91 2.99
N PRO A 353 24.56 -13.61 3.34
CA PRO A 353 24.88 -12.45 2.48
C PRO A 353 26.34 -12.41 2.01
N GLY A 354 26.58 -11.79 0.86
CA GLY A 354 27.89 -11.77 0.20
C GLY A 354 28.33 -10.40 -0.28
N GLY A 355 29.25 -10.38 -1.27
CA GLY A 355 29.85 -9.15 -1.79
C GLY A 355 28.83 -8.17 -2.40
N GLY A 356 27.75 -8.67 -3.01
CA GLY A 356 26.67 -7.84 -3.55
C GLY A 356 25.91 -7.09 -2.45
N SER A 357 25.41 -7.81 -1.43
CA SER A 357 24.79 -7.22 -0.24
C SER A 357 25.68 -6.19 0.45
N VAL A 358 26.98 -6.47 0.60
CA VAL A 358 27.94 -5.51 1.19
C VAL A 358 28.13 -4.28 0.31
N SER A 359 28.17 -4.44 -1.02
CA SER A 359 28.29 -3.32 -1.96
C SER A 359 27.07 -2.38 -1.87
N ALA A 360 25.87 -2.96 -1.75
CA ALA A 360 24.64 -2.19 -1.53
C ALA A 360 24.67 -1.43 -0.19
N ALA A 361 25.09 -2.08 0.89
CA ALA A 361 25.22 -1.44 2.21
C ALA A 361 26.24 -0.29 2.20
N ILE A 362 27.40 -0.47 1.55
CA ILE A 362 28.40 0.60 1.38
C ILE A 362 27.83 1.76 0.56
N ALA A 363 27.10 1.48 -0.52
CA ALA A 363 26.46 2.51 -1.33
C ALA A 363 25.44 3.32 -0.52
N ALA A 364 24.60 2.64 0.26
CA ALA A 364 23.60 3.28 1.12
C ALA A 364 24.27 4.20 2.15
N MET A 365 25.37 3.76 2.79
CA MET A 365 26.16 4.60 3.70
C MET A 365 26.80 5.80 2.99
N GLY A 366 27.33 5.61 1.77
CA GLY A 366 27.91 6.69 0.97
C GLY A 366 26.88 7.76 0.62
N ALA A 367 25.70 7.35 0.16
CA ALA A 367 24.58 8.26 -0.11
C ALA A 367 24.09 8.95 1.18
N ALA A 368 23.99 8.24 2.30
CA ALA A 368 23.60 8.82 3.57
C ALA A 368 24.57 9.90 4.07
N LEU A 369 25.89 9.68 3.92
CA LEU A 369 26.91 10.69 4.24
C LEU A 369 26.79 11.93 3.34
N ALA A 370 26.57 11.76 2.04
CA ALA A 370 26.35 12.89 1.13
C ALA A 370 25.08 13.69 1.51
N ALA A 371 23.99 13.00 1.87
CA ALA A 371 22.78 13.65 2.40
C ALA A 371 23.07 14.41 3.70
N MET A 372 23.83 13.81 4.62
CA MET A 372 24.26 14.43 5.87
C MET A 372 25.08 15.69 5.63
N VAL A 373 26.02 15.71 4.68
CA VAL A 373 26.80 16.91 4.33
C VAL A 373 25.87 18.05 3.89
N GLY A 374 24.87 17.75 3.05
CA GLY A 374 23.86 18.74 2.66
C GLY A 374 23.03 19.22 3.84
N GLN A 375 22.55 18.31 4.70
CA GLN A 375 21.79 18.62 5.93
C GLN A 375 22.61 19.50 6.90
N MET A 376 23.91 19.23 7.03
CA MET A 376 24.81 20.00 7.90
C MET A 376 25.09 21.41 7.39
N THR A 377 24.75 21.68 6.13
CA THR A 377 24.76 22.99 5.47
C THR A 377 23.38 23.67 5.54
N TYR A 378 22.31 22.90 5.36
CA TYR A 378 20.93 23.39 5.38
C TYR A 378 20.49 23.94 6.75
N GLY A 379 19.59 24.94 6.76
CA GLY A 379 18.93 25.47 7.96
C GLY A 379 19.81 26.31 8.90
N LYS A 380 21.12 26.40 8.66
CA LYS A 380 22.03 27.25 9.47
C LYS A 380 22.10 28.65 8.90
N ARG A 381 22.01 29.66 9.79
CA ARG A 381 22.05 31.08 9.43
C ARG A 381 23.24 31.46 8.52
N GLN A 382 24.41 30.88 8.76
CA GLN A 382 25.61 31.17 7.97
C GLN A 382 25.55 30.67 6.51
N PHE A 383 24.60 29.79 6.19
CA PHE A 383 24.43 29.18 4.87
C PHE A 383 23.04 29.51 4.27
N GLN A 384 22.39 30.57 4.75
CA GLN A 384 21.03 30.93 4.32
C GLN A 384 20.93 31.13 2.80
N ASP A 385 21.94 31.71 2.17
CA ASP A 385 21.98 31.93 0.72
C ASP A 385 22.07 30.63 -0.09
N LEU A 386 22.41 29.51 0.57
CA LEU A 386 22.49 28.18 -0.02
C LEU A 386 21.24 27.32 0.25
N ASP A 387 20.21 27.86 0.90
CA ASP A 387 19.00 27.10 1.27
C ASP A 387 18.36 26.44 0.04
N ALA A 388 18.09 27.21 -1.01
CA ALA A 388 17.51 26.71 -2.25
C ALA A 388 18.39 25.65 -2.93
N VAL A 389 19.72 25.80 -2.84
CA VAL A 389 20.68 24.83 -3.39
C VAL A 389 20.61 23.52 -2.61
N MET A 390 20.66 23.58 -1.28
CA MET A 390 20.60 22.38 -0.43
C MET A 390 19.26 21.66 -0.53
N ARG A 391 18.14 22.39 -0.68
CA ARG A 391 16.82 21.80 -0.92
C ARG A 391 16.76 20.96 -2.20
N LYS A 392 17.56 21.30 -3.21
CA LYS A 392 17.69 20.52 -4.45
C LYS A 392 18.65 19.34 -4.29
N LEU A 393 19.75 19.52 -3.55
CA LEU A 393 20.86 18.55 -3.51
C LEU A 393 20.68 17.43 -2.47
N ILE A 394 20.02 17.67 -1.34
CA ILE A 394 19.84 16.65 -0.31
C ILE A 394 18.91 15.50 -0.75
N PRO A 395 17.73 15.76 -1.37
CA PRO A 395 16.77 14.69 -1.64
C PRO A 395 17.31 13.53 -2.49
N PRO A 396 18.06 13.73 -3.59
CA PRO A 396 18.61 12.62 -4.37
C PRO A 396 19.41 11.63 -3.53
N PHE A 397 20.23 12.12 -2.59
CA PHE A 397 21.03 11.28 -1.71
C PHE A 397 20.20 10.56 -0.65
N HIS A 398 19.26 11.26 -0.02
CA HIS A 398 18.39 10.64 0.98
C HIS A 398 17.55 9.52 0.37
N HIS A 399 16.92 9.77 -0.79
CA HIS A 399 16.12 8.74 -1.47
C HIS A 399 17.00 7.58 -1.94
N ALA A 400 18.19 7.87 -2.47
CA ALA A 400 19.11 6.81 -2.85
C ALA A 400 19.56 5.97 -1.66
N ALA A 401 19.85 6.56 -0.50
CA ALA A 401 20.24 5.80 0.69
C ALA A 401 19.18 4.74 1.06
N GLN A 402 17.89 5.11 1.07
CA GLN A 402 16.79 4.18 1.34
C GLN A 402 16.63 3.11 0.25
N GLN A 403 16.68 3.51 -1.03
CA GLN A 403 16.57 2.58 -2.15
C GLN A 403 17.71 1.55 -2.16
N LEU A 404 18.94 2.01 -1.93
CA LEU A 404 20.15 1.18 -1.90
C LEU A 404 20.15 0.23 -0.71
N LEU A 405 19.55 0.62 0.42
CA LEU A 405 19.38 -0.26 1.57
C LEU A 405 18.50 -1.48 1.25
N HIS A 406 17.40 -1.30 0.52
CA HIS A 406 16.56 -2.42 0.05
C HIS A 406 17.29 -3.37 -0.90
N MET A 407 18.36 -2.91 -1.55
CA MET A 407 19.16 -3.76 -2.44
C MET A 407 20.03 -4.78 -1.69
N VAL A 408 20.25 -4.58 -0.38
CA VAL A 408 20.97 -5.54 0.48
C VAL A 408 20.23 -6.88 0.48
N ASP A 409 18.92 -6.83 0.71
CA ASP A 409 18.02 -7.97 0.70
C ASP A 409 17.72 -8.49 -0.71
N ALA A 410 17.63 -7.59 -1.70
CA ALA A 410 17.43 -7.99 -3.10
C ALA A 410 18.57 -8.89 -3.61
N ASP A 411 19.82 -8.59 -3.26
CA ASP A 411 20.98 -9.42 -3.63
C ASP A 411 20.91 -10.82 -3.00
N ALA A 412 20.65 -10.89 -1.69
CA ALA A 412 20.52 -12.16 -0.99
C ALA A 412 19.34 -12.98 -1.53
N SER A 413 18.21 -12.34 -1.84
CA SER A 413 17.05 -12.98 -2.45
C SER A 413 17.34 -13.51 -3.85
N ALA A 414 18.00 -12.73 -4.71
CA ALA A 414 18.37 -13.16 -6.06
C ALA A 414 19.31 -14.38 -6.02
N PHE A 415 20.29 -14.37 -5.12
CA PHE A 415 21.18 -15.51 -4.92
C PHE A 415 20.44 -16.76 -4.42
N ASN A 416 19.54 -16.61 -3.45
CA ASN A 416 18.74 -17.71 -2.93
C ASN A 416 17.81 -18.32 -4.00
N GLN A 417 17.26 -17.49 -4.90
CA GLN A 417 16.45 -17.97 -6.03
C GLN A 417 17.29 -18.80 -7.01
N TYR A 418 18.49 -18.35 -7.34
CA TYR A 418 19.43 -19.14 -8.14
C TYR A 418 19.79 -20.48 -7.47
N MET A 419 20.05 -20.47 -6.16
CA MET A 419 20.32 -21.70 -5.40
C MET A 419 19.12 -22.65 -5.34
N ALA A 420 17.89 -22.12 -5.30
CA ALA A 420 16.67 -22.93 -5.38
C ALA A 420 16.52 -23.57 -6.76
N ALA A 421 16.79 -22.82 -7.83
CA ALA A 421 16.78 -23.34 -9.20
C ALA A 421 17.81 -24.48 -9.40
N LEU A 422 18.99 -24.40 -8.77
CA LEU A 422 19.98 -25.47 -8.81
C LEU A 422 19.48 -26.80 -8.23
N LYS A 423 18.59 -26.73 -7.23
CA LYS A 423 17.98 -27.88 -6.52
C LYS A 423 16.75 -28.45 -7.23
N MET A 424 16.26 -27.85 -8.30
CA MET A 424 15.10 -28.35 -9.04
C MET A 424 15.36 -29.77 -9.60
N PRO A 425 14.29 -30.59 -9.75
CA PRO A 425 14.37 -31.90 -10.38
C PRO A 425 15.01 -31.88 -11.78
N LYS A 426 15.61 -33.00 -12.16
CA LYS A 426 16.41 -33.15 -13.40
C LYS A 426 16.22 -34.52 -14.05
N SER A 427 15.10 -35.18 -13.78
CA SER A 427 14.85 -36.56 -14.16
C SER A 427 14.17 -36.69 -15.51
N THR A 428 13.35 -35.71 -15.91
CA THR A 428 12.65 -35.71 -17.20
C THR A 428 13.14 -34.59 -18.14
N PRO A 429 12.96 -34.72 -19.47
CA PRO A 429 13.28 -33.64 -20.41
C PRO A 429 12.54 -32.33 -20.13
N GLU A 430 11.28 -32.42 -19.66
CA GLU A 430 10.49 -31.25 -19.27
C GLU A 430 11.05 -30.58 -18.01
N GLU A 431 11.46 -31.37 -17.01
CA GLU A 431 12.11 -30.88 -15.80
C GLU A 431 13.46 -30.22 -16.12
N LEU A 432 14.27 -30.81 -16.99
CA LEU A 432 15.54 -30.24 -17.43
C LEU A 432 15.34 -28.87 -18.08
N LYS A 433 14.36 -28.75 -18.98
CA LYS A 433 14.04 -27.48 -19.64
C LYS A 433 13.55 -26.42 -18.67
N ARG A 434 12.66 -26.79 -17.73
CA ARG A 434 12.16 -25.86 -16.68
C ARG A 434 13.28 -25.42 -15.74
N ARG A 435 14.14 -26.35 -15.35
CA ARG A 435 15.31 -26.08 -14.50
C ARG A 435 16.30 -25.14 -15.20
N GLU A 436 16.60 -25.37 -16.47
CA GLU A 436 17.49 -24.51 -17.24
C GLU A 436 16.94 -23.09 -17.38
N ALA A 437 15.65 -22.95 -17.71
CA ALA A 437 14.98 -21.65 -17.75
C ALA A 437 15.05 -20.92 -16.40
N ALA A 438 14.71 -21.60 -15.30
CA ALA A 438 14.77 -21.04 -13.95
C ALA A 438 16.20 -20.64 -13.53
N LEU A 439 17.22 -21.41 -13.94
CA LEU A 439 18.63 -21.07 -13.70
C LEU A 439 19.05 -19.81 -14.46
N GLN A 440 18.69 -19.71 -15.74
CA GLN A 440 19.01 -18.53 -16.54
C GLN A 440 18.27 -17.28 -16.05
N ASP A 441 17.01 -17.40 -15.65
CA ASP A 441 16.26 -16.29 -15.04
C ASP A 441 16.86 -15.88 -13.70
N GLY A 442 17.22 -16.84 -12.85
CA GLY A 442 17.91 -16.59 -11.57
C GLY A 442 19.26 -15.88 -11.77
N LEU A 443 20.05 -16.28 -12.76
CA LEU A 443 21.31 -15.61 -13.11
C LEU A 443 21.08 -14.19 -13.64
N LYS A 444 20.09 -13.99 -14.51
CA LYS A 444 19.72 -12.66 -15.01
C LYS A 444 19.30 -11.74 -13.88
N GLN A 445 18.58 -12.22 -12.87
CA GLN A 445 18.27 -11.46 -11.66
C GLN A 445 19.50 -11.17 -10.80
N ALA A 446 20.36 -12.17 -10.56
CA ALA A 446 21.61 -12.02 -9.80
C ALA A 446 22.59 -11.03 -10.46
N VAL A 447 22.53 -10.89 -11.79
CA VAL A 447 23.25 -9.84 -12.54
C VAL A 447 22.52 -8.49 -12.47
N GLY A 448 21.19 -8.50 -12.57
CA GLY A 448 20.36 -7.31 -12.63
C GLY A 448 20.42 -6.44 -11.37
N VAL A 449 20.50 -7.06 -10.19
CA VAL A 449 20.60 -6.33 -8.90
C VAL A 449 21.89 -5.48 -8.84
N PRO A 450 23.11 -6.03 -8.97
CA PRO A 450 24.33 -5.22 -8.94
C PRO A 450 24.45 -4.27 -10.14
N LEU A 451 23.89 -4.59 -11.30
CA LEU A 451 23.84 -3.63 -12.41
C LEU A 451 23.00 -2.39 -12.04
N THR A 452 21.79 -2.62 -11.51
CA THR A 452 20.92 -1.55 -11.02
C THR A 452 21.61 -0.74 -9.93
N LEU A 453 22.38 -1.38 -9.04
CA LEU A 453 23.14 -0.71 -7.99
C LEU A 453 24.13 0.30 -8.60
N ALA A 454 24.89 -0.12 -9.60
CA ALA A 454 25.85 0.75 -10.29
C ALA A 454 25.16 1.91 -11.04
N GLU A 455 24.03 1.65 -11.69
CA GLU A 455 23.23 2.67 -12.38
C GLU A 455 22.65 3.71 -11.41
N ARG A 456 22.14 3.27 -10.26
CA ARG A 456 21.62 4.16 -9.20
C ARG A 456 22.71 5.03 -8.58
N ILE A 457 23.92 4.48 -8.40
CA ILE A 457 25.06 5.28 -7.93
C ILE A 457 25.50 6.29 -9.01
N SER A 458 25.45 5.91 -10.29
CA SER A 458 25.93 6.75 -11.39
C SER A 458 25.21 8.10 -11.47
N VAL A 459 23.92 8.17 -11.08
CA VAL A 459 23.15 9.43 -11.07
C VAL A 459 23.48 10.34 -9.88
N LEU A 460 24.22 9.85 -8.88
CA LEU A 460 24.59 10.59 -7.67
C LEU A 460 25.87 11.42 -7.83
N TRP A 461 26.70 11.14 -8.83
CA TRP A 461 27.98 11.83 -9.01
C TRP A 461 27.82 13.32 -9.33
N ALA A 462 26.88 13.67 -10.20
CA ALA A 462 26.62 15.07 -10.55
C ALA A 462 26.18 15.91 -9.33
N PRO A 463 25.14 15.52 -8.55
CA PRO A 463 24.79 16.25 -7.34
C PRO A 463 25.90 16.18 -6.27
N LEU A 464 26.76 15.16 -6.26
CA LEU A 464 27.82 15.04 -5.24
C LEU A 464 28.90 16.09 -5.47
N LYS A 465 29.27 16.31 -6.74
CA LYS A 465 30.17 17.39 -7.14
C LYS A 465 29.61 18.76 -6.74
N GLU A 466 28.30 18.99 -6.90
CA GLU A 466 27.67 20.23 -6.44
C GLU A 466 27.67 20.35 -4.90
N VAL A 467 27.40 19.25 -4.17
CA VAL A 467 27.43 19.24 -2.70
C VAL A 467 28.81 19.58 -2.16
N VAL A 468 29.89 19.09 -2.76
CA VAL A 468 31.25 19.40 -2.24
C VAL A 468 31.71 20.83 -2.53
N ILE A 469 31.13 21.51 -3.53
CA ILE A 469 31.40 22.92 -3.83
C ILE A 469 30.73 23.83 -2.78
N HIS A 470 29.49 23.53 -2.41
CA HIS A 470 28.67 24.39 -1.56
C HIS A 470 28.58 23.92 -0.09
N GLY A 471 28.96 22.68 0.18
CA GLY A 471 28.78 22.02 1.46
C GLY A 471 29.63 22.65 2.56
N ASN A 472 29.17 22.45 3.80
CA ASN A 472 29.92 22.83 4.99
C ASN A 472 31.32 22.21 4.98
N ILE A 473 32.36 23.04 4.91
CA ILE A 473 33.76 22.61 4.91
C ILE A 473 34.14 21.77 6.13
N GLY A 474 33.44 21.95 7.26
CA GLY A 474 33.61 21.13 8.46
C GLY A 474 33.24 19.64 8.25
N CYS A 475 32.49 19.32 7.20
CA CYS A 475 32.11 17.96 6.82
C CYS A 475 32.97 17.43 5.65
N LYS A 476 34.14 18.02 5.39
CA LYS A 476 35.04 17.59 4.29
C LYS A 476 35.41 16.11 4.39
N SER A 477 35.71 15.61 5.59
CA SER A 477 36.02 14.19 5.79
C SER A 477 34.83 13.30 5.43
N ASP A 478 33.61 13.73 5.78
CA ASP A 478 32.37 12.98 5.50
C ASP A 478 32.11 12.90 4.01
N ALA A 479 32.31 14.01 3.28
CA ALA A 479 32.20 14.04 1.82
C ALA A 479 33.24 13.14 1.11
N GLN A 480 34.49 13.11 1.61
CA GLN A 480 35.53 12.24 1.07
C GLN A 480 35.20 10.76 1.27
N VAL A 481 34.70 10.38 2.46
CA VAL A 481 34.25 9.02 2.72
C VAL A 481 33.03 8.67 1.88
N ALA A 482 32.08 9.60 1.71
CA ALA A 482 30.91 9.41 0.85
C ALA A 482 31.32 9.07 -0.59
N ALA A 483 32.20 9.88 -1.19
CA ALA A 483 32.67 9.68 -2.55
C ALA A 483 33.41 8.33 -2.69
N LYS A 484 34.30 8.00 -1.75
CA LYS A 484 35.04 6.74 -1.78
C LYS A 484 34.15 5.53 -1.58
N ALA A 485 33.13 5.63 -0.72
CA ALA A 485 32.16 4.56 -0.49
C ALA A 485 31.35 4.28 -1.76
N LEU A 486 30.85 5.31 -2.44
CA LEU A 486 30.12 5.16 -3.71
C LEU A 486 31.00 4.53 -4.80
N GLU A 487 32.27 4.93 -4.91
CA GLU A 487 33.23 4.30 -5.84
C GLU A 487 33.45 2.81 -5.50
N ALA A 488 33.70 2.49 -4.23
CA ALA A 488 33.92 1.12 -3.76
C ALA A 488 32.69 0.22 -3.99
N ALA A 489 31.48 0.78 -3.84
CA ALA A 489 30.25 0.08 -4.13
C ALA A 489 30.08 -0.23 -5.63
N VAL A 490 30.42 0.70 -6.53
CA VAL A 490 30.43 0.44 -7.98
C VAL A 490 31.47 -0.63 -8.34
N PHE A 491 32.65 -0.59 -7.71
CA PHE A 491 33.67 -1.64 -7.86
C PHE A 491 33.08 -3.00 -7.47
N GLY A 492 32.47 -3.11 -6.30
CA GLY A 492 31.85 -4.35 -5.84
C GLY A 492 30.72 -4.82 -6.76
N ALA A 493 29.84 -3.91 -7.18
CA ALA A 493 28.79 -4.19 -8.16
C ALA A 493 29.34 -4.78 -9.47
N TYR A 494 30.40 -4.17 -10.02
CA TYR A 494 31.03 -4.63 -11.27
C TYR A 494 31.57 -6.06 -11.16
N TYR A 495 32.24 -6.42 -10.06
CA TYR A 495 32.74 -7.78 -9.90
C TYR A 495 31.62 -8.81 -9.66
N ASN A 496 30.53 -8.43 -8.98
CA ASN A 496 29.35 -9.29 -8.82
C ASN A 496 28.60 -9.48 -10.15
N VAL A 497 28.53 -8.46 -11.00
CA VAL A 497 28.05 -8.63 -12.39
C VAL A 497 28.97 -9.59 -13.14
N LYS A 498 30.28 -9.32 -13.15
CA LYS A 498 31.27 -10.07 -13.96
C LYS A 498 31.35 -11.55 -13.59
N ILE A 499 31.18 -11.92 -12.31
CA ILE A 499 31.22 -13.33 -11.90
C ILE A 499 29.99 -14.10 -12.40
N ASN A 500 28.79 -13.54 -12.24
CA ASN A 500 27.53 -14.19 -12.64
C ASN A 500 27.31 -14.17 -14.17
N LEU A 501 27.82 -13.15 -14.86
CA LEU A 501 27.64 -13.00 -16.32
C LEU A 501 28.35 -14.09 -17.15
N LYS A 502 29.27 -14.85 -16.54
CA LYS A 502 29.97 -15.97 -17.18
C LYS A 502 29.05 -17.14 -17.48
N ASP A 503 28.02 -17.32 -16.65
CA ASP A 503 27.13 -18.48 -16.67
C ASP A 503 25.80 -18.18 -17.39
N VAL A 504 25.58 -16.91 -17.78
CA VAL A 504 24.46 -16.51 -18.63
C VAL A 504 24.74 -16.95 -20.08
N THR A 505 23.74 -17.51 -20.76
CA THR A 505 23.89 -17.99 -22.15
C THR A 505 23.40 -17.00 -23.22
N ASP A 506 22.65 -15.97 -22.81
CA ASP A 506 22.15 -14.91 -23.67
C ASP A 506 23.25 -13.90 -24.04
N ASP A 507 23.86 -14.08 -25.21
CA ASP A 507 25.00 -13.26 -25.66
C ASP A 507 24.66 -11.78 -25.85
N ALA A 508 23.42 -11.46 -26.28
CA ALA A 508 22.98 -10.08 -26.44
C ALA A 508 22.91 -9.39 -25.07
N PHE A 509 22.33 -10.07 -24.09
CA PHE A 509 22.30 -9.60 -22.70
C PHE A 509 23.72 -9.44 -22.14
N ARG A 510 24.62 -10.41 -22.35
CA ARG A 510 26.00 -10.34 -21.87
C ARG A 510 26.75 -9.14 -22.43
N ALA A 511 26.66 -8.90 -23.74
CA ALA A 511 27.32 -7.78 -24.40
C ALA A 511 26.82 -6.43 -23.83
N ALA A 512 25.51 -6.27 -23.70
CA ALA A 512 24.90 -5.06 -23.16
C ALA A 512 25.32 -4.79 -21.71
N VAL A 513 25.22 -5.79 -20.84
CA VAL A 513 25.56 -5.67 -19.41
C VAL A 513 27.05 -5.42 -19.21
N SER A 514 27.92 -6.12 -19.95
CA SER A 514 29.37 -5.93 -19.82
C SER A 514 29.79 -4.52 -20.22
N ALA A 515 29.20 -3.95 -21.28
CA ALA A 515 29.48 -2.58 -21.71
C ALA A 515 29.01 -1.56 -20.66
N CYS A 516 27.82 -1.76 -20.10
CA CYS A 516 27.28 -0.89 -19.04
C CYS A 516 28.16 -0.93 -17.77
N GLY A 517 28.49 -2.12 -17.26
CA GLY A 517 29.30 -2.27 -16.04
C GLY A 517 30.70 -1.66 -16.14
N LEU A 518 31.38 -1.82 -17.28
CA LEU A 518 32.66 -1.18 -17.56
C LEU A 518 32.54 0.35 -17.56
N THR A 519 31.50 0.87 -18.21
CA THR A 519 31.26 2.32 -18.32
C THR A 519 30.98 2.92 -16.94
N CYS A 520 30.13 2.29 -16.12
CA CYS A 520 29.83 2.75 -14.77
C CYS A 520 31.09 2.79 -13.89
N THR A 521 31.95 1.77 -13.98
CA THR A 521 33.17 1.69 -13.16
C THR A 521 34.19 2.76 -13.57
N ALA A 522 34.44 2.91 -14.88
CA ALA A 522 35.36 3.92 -15.38
C ALA A 522 34.89 5.34 -15.02
N ARG A 523 33.59 5.62 -15.16
CA ARG A 523 32.99 6.90 -14.76
C ARG A 523 33.09 7.14 -13.26
N ALA A 524 32.76 6.15 -12.43
CA ALA A 524 32.85 6.28 -10.97
C ALA A 524 34.26 6.66 -10.50
N THR A 525 35.31 6.06 -11.08
CA THR A 525 36.70 6.41 -10.73
C THR A 525 37.06 7.83 -11.16
N GLU A 526 36.61 8.27 -12.34
CA GLU A 526 36.86 9.64 -12.80
C GLU A 526 36.07 10.67 -11.98
N ASP A 527 34.79 10.39 -11.73
CA ASP A 527 33.91 11.26 -10.94
C ASP A 527 34.41 11.39 -9.50
N HIS A 528 34.84 10.29 -8.87
CA HIS A 528 35.45 10.32 -7.54
C HIS A 528 36.75 11.14 -7.50
N ARG A 529 37.57 11.13 -8.56
CA ARG A 529 38.79 11.98 -8.60
C ARG A 529 38.48 13.47 -8.69
N GLN A 530 37.34 13.83 -9.26
CA GLN A 530 36.91 15.22 -9.41
C GLN A 530 36.24 15.78 -8.14
N VAL A 531 35.62 14.91 -7.34
CA VAL A 531 35.07 15.20 -6.00
C VAL A 531 36.20 15.32 -4.99
#